data_AF-A0A6P0RXD9-F1
#
_entry.id   AF-A0A6P0RXD9-F1
#
_cell.length_a   1.000
_cell.length_b   1.000
_cell.length_c   1.000
_cell.angle_alpha   90.00
_cell.angle_beta   90.00
_cell.angle_gamma   90.00
#
_symmetry.space_group_name_H-M   'P 1'
#
loop_
_entity.id
_entity.type
_entity.pdbx_description
1 polymer ?
#
loop_
_entity_poly.entity_id
_entity_poly.type
_entity_poly.pdbx_seq_one_letter_code
_entity_poly.pdbx_strand_id
1 'polypeptide(L)'
;MKRAIQSLIALTFAIVVACGFQAQPAHAANGCEMVTSTSPCILEIKDTEKHNVRISTGQVLLAVYTNNSFKNPVKVTMSTGSQALSEVSLAASESKWQDYKFNSVNGIVLQATASEGSVDATVVLVQAQSQQK
;
A
#
# COMPACT_ATOMS: atom_id res chain seq x y z
N MET A 1 -31.01 24.47 35.84
CA MET A 1 -30.56 24.22 34.44
C MET A 1 -29.35 23.28 34.41
N LYS A 2 -29.55 21.96 34.51
CA LYS A 2 -28.46 20.94 34.48
C LYS A 2 -28.91 19.58 33.90
N ARG A 3 -29.82 19.57 32.91
CA ARG A 3 -30.35 18.30 32.35
C ARG A 3 -30.30 18.17 30.84
N ALA A 4 -29.89 19.20 30.10
CA ALA A 4 -29.91 19.16 28.63
C ALA A 4 -28.60 18.64 27.97
N ILE A 5 -27.50 18.52 28.73
CA ILE A 5 -26.16 18.25 28.14
C ILE A 5 -25.86 16.74 28.05
N GLN A 6 -26.50 15.89 28.86
CA GLN A 6 -26.22 14.45 28.85
C GLN A 6 -26.86 13.70 27.67
N SER A 7 -27.96 14.21 27.10
CA SER A 7 -28.62 13.54 25.97
C SER A 7 -27.95 13.78 24.62
N LEU A 8 -27.09 14.81 24.49
CA LEU A 8 -26.41 15.10 23.21
C LEU A 8 -25.19 14.20 22.99
N ILE A 9 -24.55 13.74 24.07
CA ILE A 9 -23.35 12.89 24.02
C ILE A 9 -23.71 11.42 23.71
N ALA A 10 -24.94 10.99 24.07
CA ALA A 10 -25.42 9.65 23.75
C ALA A 10 -25.75 9.47 22.25
N LEU A 11 -26.11 10.55 21.55
CA LEU A 11 -26.50 10.47 20.14
C LEU A 11 -25.28 10.38 19.20
N THR A 12 -24.12 10.91 19.60
CA THR A 12 -22.88 10.85 18.80
C THR A 12 -22.17 9.50 18.88
N PHE A 13 -22.39 8.70 19.92
CA PHE A 13 -21.84 7.35 20.00
C PHE A 13 -22.55 6.34 19.07
N ALA A 14 -23.82 6.59 18.72
CA ALA A 14 -24.57 5.70 17.82
C ALA A 14 -24.11 5.79 16.36
N ILE A 15 -23.54 6.92 15.93
CA ILE A 15 -23.05 7.11 14.56
C ILE A 15 -21.74 6.35 14.32
N VAL A 16 -20.93 6.12 15.36
CA VAL A 16 -19.65 5.41 15.25
C VAL A 16 -19.85 3.89 15.09
N VAL A 17 -20.99 3.35 15.50
CA VAL A 17 -21.27 1.89 15.46
C VAL A 17 -21.98 1.45 14.16
N ALA A 18 -22.54 2.39 13.39
CA ALA A 18 -23.21 2.10 12.11
C ALA A 18 -22.27 2.01 10.90
N CYS A 19 -21.01 2.45 11.03
CA CYS A 19 -19.92 2.02 10.15
C CYS A 19 -19.28 0.70 10.64
N GLY A 20 -20.08 -0.11 11.34
CA GLY A 20 -19.78 -1.51 11.59
C GLY A 20 -19.47 -2.17 10.26
N PHE A 21 -18.18 -2.38 10.02
CA PHE A 21 -17.62 -3.57 9.43
C PHE A 21 -18.61 -4.31 8.52
N GLN A 22 -18.88 -3.76 7.34
CA GLN A 22 -19.07 -4.64 6.19
C GLN A 22 -17.70 -5.21 5.85
N ALA A 23 -17.32 -6.19 6.64
CA ALA A 23 -16.31 -7.17 6.29
C ALA A 23 -16.82 -7.89 5.04
N GLN A 24 -16.36 -7.44 3.87
CA GLN A 24 -15.83 -8.24 2.77
C GLN A 24 -15.62 -7.31 1.56
N PRO A 25 -14.46 -7.43 0.92
CA PRO A 25 -14.42 -8.39 -0.18
C PRO A 25 -13.52 -9.55 0.18
N ALA A 26 -14.13 -10.70 0.45
CA ALA A 26 -13.45 -11.97 0.23
C ALA A 26 -13.46 -12.22 -1.28
N HIS A 27 -12.55 -11.60 -2.02
CA HIS A 27 -12.02 -12.07 -3.29
C HIS A 27 -10.70 -11.33 -3.51
N ALA A 28 -9.63 -12.08 -3.77
CA ALA A 28 -8.28 -11.60 -3.99
C ALA A 28 -8.26 -10.32 -4.86
N ALA A 29 -8.06 -9.15 -4.24
CA ALA A 29 -7.63 -7.98 -4.97
C ALA A 29 -6.13 -8.14 -5.22
N ASN A 30 -5.79 -8.96 -6.22
CA ASN A 30 -4.44 -9.01 -6.77
C ASN A 30 -4.16 -7.67 -7.44
N GLY A 31 -3.74 -6.69 -6.64
CA GLY A 31 -3.30 -5.39 -7.09
C GLY A 31 -4.25 -4.23 -6.88
N CYS A 32 -3.66 -3.03 -6.76
CA CYS A 32 -4.41 -1.79 -6.67
C CYS A 32 -4.83 -1.30 -8.06
N GLU A 33 -6.11 -0.95 -8.22
CA GLU A 33 -6.70 -0.50 -9.49
C GLU A 33 -6.12 0.83 -9.99
N MET A 34 -5.75 1.73 -9.09
CA MET A 34 -5.01 2.96 -9.42
C MET A 34 -4.37 3.53 -8.17
N VAL A 35 -3.10 3.93 -8.26
CA VAL A 35 -2.40 4.63 -7.19
C VAL A 35 -2.63 6.14 -7.29
N THR A 36 -3.12 6.76 -6.22
CA THR A 36 -3.21 8.23 -6.08
C THR A 36 -2.91 8.67 -4.65
N SER A 37 -2.81 9.98 -4.42
CA SER A 37 -2.55 10.54 -3.09
C SER A 37 -3.75 10.45 -2.16
N THR A 38 -4.96 10.39 -2.71
CA THR A 38 -6.20 10.20 -1.96
C THR A 38 -6.61 8.74 -1.84
N SER A 39 -6.05 7.87 -2.69
CA SER A 39 -6.20 6.42 -2.63
C SER A 39 -4.81 5.77 -2.81
N PRO A 40 -3.96 5.77 -1.77
CA PRO A 40 -2.66 5.11 -1.82
C PRO A 40 -2.84 3.60 -1.93
N CYS A 41 -1.88 2.93 -2.56
CA CYS A 41 -1.85 1.49 -2.60
C CYS A 41 -0.97 0.96 -1.48
N ILE A 42 -1.54 0.15 -0.59
CA ILE A 42 -0.82 -0.48 0.51
C ILE A 42 -0.86 -1.98 0.27
N LEU A 43 0.32 -2.57 0.08
CA LEU A 43 0.48 -4.00 -0.11
C LEU A 43 1.18 -4.59 1.11
N GLU A 44 0.50 -5.50 1.81
CA GLU A 44 1.13 -6.40 2.77
C GLU A 44 1.56 -7.66 2.03
N ILE A 45 2.87 -7.81 1.82
CA ILE A 45 3.45 -8.94 1.11
C ILE A 45 3.96 -9.94 2.15
N LYS A 46 3.28 -11.09 2.23
CA LYS A 46 3.60 -12.21 3.14
C LYS A 46 4.01 -13.49 2.40
N ASP A 47 4.15 -13.38 1.09
CA ASP A 47 4.45 -14.46 0.15
C ASP A 47 5.52 -14.01 -0.85
N THR A 48 5.87 -14.90 -1.77
CA THR A 48 6.77 -14.62 -2.90
C THR A 48 6.02 -14.43 -4.21
N GLU A 49 4.71 -14.21 -4.16
CA GLU A 49 3.89 -14.04 -5.36
C GLU A 49 4.11 -12.65 -5.97
N LYS A 50 3.63 -12.49 -7.21
CA LYS A 50 3.71 -11.23 -7.96
C LYS A 50 2.45 -10.42 -7.73
N HIS A 51 2.63 -9.17 -7.34
CA HIS A 51 1.57 -8.21 -7.04
C HIS A 51 1.56 -7.13 -8.11
N ASN A 52 0.53 -7.11 -8.97
CA ASN A 52 0.40 -6.09 -10.00
C ASN A 52 -0.11 -4.79 -9.38
N VAL A 53 0.35 -3.63 -9.82
CA VAL A 53 -0.18 -2.34 -9.37
C VAL A 53 -0.32 -1.42 -10.57
N ARG A 54 -1.50 -0.83 -10.72
CA ARG A 54 -1.77 0.13 -11.78
C ARG A 54 -1.43 1.55 -11.32
N ILE A 55 -0.72 2.27 -12.17
CA ILE A 55 -0.19 3.61 -11.91
C ILE A 55 -0.56 4.55 -13.05
N SER A 56 -0.53 5.86 -12.78
CA SER A 56 -0.66 6.90 -13.78
C SER A 56 0.69 7.19 -14.44
N THR A 57 0.67 7.30 -15.78
CA THR A 57 1.83 7.77 -16.55
C THR A 57 2.00 9.29 -16.39
N GLY A 58 3.22 9.77 -16.60
CA GLY A 58 3.58 11.20 -16.51
C GLY A 58 3.64 11.76 -15.08
N GLN A 59 3.39 10.93 -14.07
CA GLN A 59 3.46 11.32 -12.65
C GLN A 59 4.57 10.57 -11.93
N VAL A 60 5.12 11.20 -10.89
CA VAL A 60 6.09 10.56 -10.00
C VAL A 60 5.36 9.59 -9.08
N LEU A 61 5.82 8.33 -9.05
CA LEU A 61 5.44 7.32 -8.07
C LEU A 61 6.43 7.36 -6.91
N LEU A 62 5.94 7.65 -5.71
CA LEU A 62 6.68 7.44 -4.47
C LEU A 62 6.37 6.04 -3.94
N ALA A 63 7.40 5.24 -3.71
CA ALA A 63 7.30 3.94 -3.06
C ALA A 63 8.03 3.96 -1.72
N VAL A 64 7.36 3.52 -0.67
CA VAL A 64 7.94 3.30 0.66
C VAL A 64 7.89 1.80 0.93
N TYR A 65 9.05 1.21 1.16
CA TYR A 65 9.22 -0.20 1.45
C TYR A 65 9.61 -0.37 2.91
N THR A 66 8.91 -1.23 3.62
CA THR A 66 9.14 -1.53 5.04
C THR A 66 9.27 -3.03 5.20
N ASN A 67 10.33 -3.50 5.86
CA ASN A 67 10.43 -4.88 6.33
C ASN A 67 9.89 -4.94 7.76
N ASN A 68 8.81 -5.68 7.97
CA ASN A 68 8.18 -5.81 9.30
C ASN A 68 8.83 -6.92 10.12
N SER A 69 9.67 -7.75 9.51
CA SER A 69 10.40 -8.79 10.22
C SER A 69 11.49 -8.19 11.11
N PHE A 70 11.54 -8.65 12.36
CA PHE A 70 12.59 -8.30 13.33
C PHE A 70 13.88 -9.13 13.17
N LYS A 71 13.88 -10.12 12.28
CA LYS A 71 14.98 -11.10 12.18
C LYS A 71 15.51 -11.25 10.77
N ASN A 72 14.62 -11.36 9.79
CA ASN A 72 15.00 -11.79 8.46
C ASN A 72 15.07 -10.59 7.51
N PRO A 73 16.13 -10.45 6.71
CA PRO A 73 16.16 -9.46 5.65
C PRO A 73 15.19 -9.84 4.52
N VAL A 74 14.64 -8.82 3.86
CA VAL A 74 13.73 -8.98 2.73
C VAL A 74 14.24 -8.16 1.55
N LYS A 75 14.06 -8.70 0.36
CA LYS A 75 14.35 -8.04 -0.91
C LYS A 75 13.06 -7.86 -1.68
N VAL A 76 12.74 -6.62 -2.03
CA VAL A 76 11.58 -6.25 -2.85
C VAL A 76 12.05 -5.84 -4.23
N THR A 77 11.55 -6.51 -5.25
CA THR A 77 11.81 -6.21 -6.66
C THR A 77 10.59 -5.55 -7.28
N MET A 78 10.82 -4.44 -7.98
CA MET A 78 9.83 -3.78 -8.83
C MET A 78 10.19 -4.02 -10.29
N SER A 79 9.22 -4.40 -11.11
CA SER A 79 9.38 -4.59 -12.55
C SER A 79 8.24 -3.94 -13.34
N THR A 80 8.50 -3.73 -14.63
CA THR A 80 7.49 -3.32 -15.62
C THR A 80 7.38 -4.42 -16.67
N GLY A 81 6.25 -5.13 -16.69
CA GLY A 81 6.12 -6.33 -17.51
C GLY A 81 7.18 -7.38 -17.18
N SER A 82 8.05 -7.70 -18.14
CA SER A 82 9.17 -8.64 -17.97
C SER A 82 10.49 -8.01 -17.54
N GLN A 83 10.59 -6.68 -17.48
CA GLN A 83 11.85 -5.98 -17.18
C GLN A 83 11.91 -5.56 -15.71
N ALA A 84 12.95 -6.01 -15.00
CA ALA A 84 13.25 -5.53 -13.65
C ALA A 84 13.66 -4.05 -13.70
N LEU A 85 13.00 -3.23 -12.89
CA LEU A 85 13.25 -1.79 -12.79
C LEU A 85 14.18 -1.47 -11.61
N SER A 86 13.88 -2.05 -10.45
CA SER A 86 14.67 -1.83 -9.25
C SER A 86 14.58 -3.00 -8.28
N GLU A 87 15.62 -3.14 -7.47
CA GLU A 87 15.67 -4.09 -6.37
C GLU A 87 16.04 -3.34 -5.08
N VAL A 88 15.25 -3.52 -4.03
CA VAL A 88 15.44 -2.88 -2.73
C VAL A 88 15.66 -3.95 -1.69
N SER A 89 16.89 -4.03 -1.18
CA SER A 89 17.21 -4.88 -0.03
C SER A 89 16.95 -4.12 1.28
N LEU A 90 16.21 -4.75 2.18
CA LEU A 90 15.82 -4.23 3.48
C LEU A 90 16.35 -5.17 4.57
N ALA A 91 17.15 -4.63 5.49
CA ALA A 91 17.46 -5.31 6.75
C ALA A 91 16.19 -5.48 7.60
N ALA A 92 16.29 -6.28 8.67
CA ALA A 92 15.22 -6.42 9.64
C ALA A 92 14.78 -5.04 10.19
N SER A 93 13.47 -4.81 10.25
CA SER A 93 12.85 -3.54 10.68
C SER A 93 13.27 -2.30 9.88
N GLU A 94 13.91 -2.46 8.72
CA GLU A 94 14.36 -1.34 7.90
C GLU A 94 13.23 -0.78 7.03
N SER A 95 13.22 0.53 6.84
CA SER A 95 12.38 1.22 5.87
C SER A 95 13.22 2.02 4.88
N LYS A 96 12.88 1.94 3.59
CA LYS A 96 13.48 2.74 2.51
C LYS A 96 12.39 3.33 1.65
N TRP A 97 12.67 4.46 1.00
CA TRP A 97 11.77 5.03 0.02
C TRP A 97 12.54 5.37 -1.26
N GLN A 98 11.84 5.32 -2.39
CA GLN A 98 12.37 5.69 -3.71
C GLN A 98 11.27 6.33 -4.55
N ASP A 99 11.66 7.22 -5.45
CA ASP A 99 10.78 7.79 -6.46
C ASP A 99 11.05 7.21 -7.85
N TYR A 100 9.98 7.05 -8.63
CA TYR A 100 10.03 6.50 -9.99
C TYR A 100 9.22 7.37 -10.94
N LYS A 101 9.74 7.56 -12.16
CA LYS A 101 9.07 8.31 -13.22
C LYS A 101 8.72 7.38 -14.36
N PHE A 102 7.43 7.26 -14.65
CA PHE A 102 6.92 6.42 -15.72
C PHE A 102 6.26 7.26 -16.81
N ASN A 103 6.85 7.30 -18.00
CA ASN A 103 6.32 8.12 -19.10
C ASN A 103 5.33 7.37 -19.98
N SER A 104 5.52 6.05 -20.16
CA SER A 104 4.75 5.23 -21.11
C SER A 104 4.18 3.94 -20.51
N VAL A 105 4.50 3.65 -19.25
CA VAL A 105 4.08 2.42 -18.56
C VAL A 105 3.09 2.77 -17.45
N ASN A 106 1.93 2.11 -17.45
CA ASN A 106 0.83 2.35 -16.51
C ASN A 106 0.66 1.21 -15.49
N GLY A 107 1.63 0.31 -15.39
CA GLY A 107 1.58 -0.82 -14.47
C GLY A 107 2.96 -1.26 -14.04
N ILE A 108 3.08 -1.59 -12.76
CA ILE A 108 4.27 -2.20 -12.17
C ILE A 108 3.89 -3.55 -11.56
N VAL A 109 4.90 -4.37 -11.33
CA VAL A 109 4.78 -5.61 -10.57
C VAL A 109 5.76 -5.55 -9.42
N LEU A 110 5.27 -5.88 -8.23
CA LEU A 110 6.05 -6.01 -7.01
C LEU A 110 6.15 -7.47 -6.62
N GLN A 111 7.34 -7.88 -6.20
CA GLN A 111 7.57 -9.21 -5.64
C GLN A 111 8.56 -9.06 -4.50
N ALA A 112 8.29 -9.73 -3.38
CA ALA A 112 9.23 -9.78 -2.27
C ALA A 112 9.80 -11.20 -2.12
N THR A 113 11.03 -11.27 -1.64
CA THR A 113 11.76 -12.51 -1.37
C THR A 113 12.55 -12.36 -0.09
N ALA A 114 12.68 -13.44 0.66
CA ALA A 114 13.56 -13.51 1.82
C ALA A 114 14.63 -14.56 1.55
N SER A 115 15.88 -14.29 1.89
CA SER A 115 16.95 -15.29 1.78
C SER A 115 16.76 -16.44 2.77
N GLU A 116 16.13 -16.15 3.91
CA GLU A 116 15.85 -17.07 5.00
C GLU A 116 14.50 -16.74 5.64
N GLY A 117 13.73 -17.76 6.05
CA GLY A 117 12.44 -17.59 6.71
C GLY A 117 11.31 -17.13 5.79
N SER A 118 10.28 -16.47 6.36
CA SER A 118 9.14 -15.94 5.63
C SER A 118 9.33 -14.48 5.24
N VAL A 119 8.73 -14.09 4.12
CA VAL A 119 8.58 -12.70 3.72
C VAL A 119 7.59 -12.00 4.66
N ASP A 120 7.93 -10.81 5.13
CA ASP A 120 7.01 -9.93 5.85
C ASP A 120 7.38 -8.48 5.54
N ALA A 121 6.77 -7.92 4.49
CA ALA A 121 7.05 -6.56 4.04
C ALA A 121 5.76 -5.80 3.74
N THR A 122 5.79 -4.49 3.97
CA THR A 122 4.75 -3.56 3.54
C THR A 122 5.31 -2.62 2.50
N VAL A 123 4.61 -2.48 1.38
CA VAL A 123 4.93 -1.49 0.34
C VAL A 123 3.77 -0.52 0.24
N VAL A 124 4.06 0.76 0.44
CA VAL A 124 3.12 1.87 0.27
C VAL A 124 3.50 2.63 -1.00
N LEU A 125 2.55 2.77 -1.91
CA LEU A 125 2.72 3.45 -3.18
C LEU A 125 1.77 4.65 -3.25
N VAL A 126 2.30 5.79 -3.71
CA VAL A 126 1.55 7.04 -3.80
C VAL A 126 1.93 7.81 -5.07
N GLN A 127 0.96 8.41 -5.74
CA GLN A 127 1.16 9.36 -6.85
C GLN A 127 0.32 10.61 -6.62
N ALA A 128 0.80 11.76 -7.05
CA ALA A 128 0.00 12.99 -6.96
C ALA A 128 -1.26 12.85 -7.81
N GLN A 129 -2.44 13.18 -7.26
CA GLN A 129 -3.66 13.16 -8.07
C GLN A 129 -3.55 14.22 -9.18
N SER A 130 -3.64 13.81 -10.45
CA SER A 130 -3.62 14.78 -11.55
C SER A 130 -4.82 15.71 -11.43
N GLN A 131 -4.56 17.01 -11.32
CA GLN A 131 -5.60 18.02 -11.44
C GLN A 131 -5.91 18.22 -12.94
N GLN A 132 -6.48 17.21 -13.59
CA GLN A 132 -7.14 17.43 -14.87
C GLN A 132 -8.51 18.02 -14.57
N LYS A 133 -8.60 19.35 -14.69
CA LYS A 133 -9.85 20.09 -14.90
C LYS A 133 -10.25 19.99 -16.37
#